data_AF-A0A7C4FDD2-F1
#
_entry.id   AF-A0A7C4FDD2-F1
#
_cell.length_a   1.000
_cell.length_b   1.000
_cell.length_c   1.000
_cell.angle_alpha   90.00
_cell.angle_beta   90.00
_cell.angle_gamma   90.00
#
_symmetry.space_group_name_H-M   'P 1'
#
loop_
_entity.id
_entity.type
_entity.pdbx_description
1 polymer ?
#
loop_
_entity_poly.entity_id
_entity_poly.type
_entity_poly.pdbx_seq_one_letter_code
_entity_poly.pdbx_strand_id
1 'polypeptide(L)'
;MIIGVVTRNPSSWASANLIRAFEALNHRVVPFGFSDIVAHVGNRLRLFVHGMDILETLSAIVVRPFGRVSLDQAIFRVDLLYAIQ
;
A
#
# COMPACT_ATOMS: atom_id res chain seq x y z
N MET A 1 -15.13 3.46 -0.48
CA MET A 1 -13.77 4.05 -0.34
C MET A 1 -12.81 3.29 -1.24
N ILE A 2 -11.62 3.84 -1.50
CA ILE A 2 -10.53 3.12 -2.17
C ILE A 2 -9.51 2.74 -1.09
N ILE A 3 -9.28 1.44 -0.89
CA ILE A 3 -8.44 0.90 0.18
C ILE A 3 -7.23 0.23 -0.44
N GLY A 4 -6.02 0.65 -0.03
CA GLY A 4 -4.78 -0.02 -0.39
C GLY A 4 -4.54 -1.24 0.49
N VAL A 5 -4.15 -2.36 -0.10
CA VAL A 5 -3.70 -3.55 0.65
C VAL A 5 -2.27 -3.86 0.23
N VAL A 6 -1.31 -3.51 1.09
CA VAL A 6 0.10 -3.81 0.85
C VAL A 6 0.32 -5.30 1.11
N THR A 7 0.54 -6.09 0.06
CA THR A 7 0.79 -7.54 0.16
C THR A 7 1.75 -8.07 -0.88
N ARG A 8 2.54 -9.07 -0.48
CA ARG A 8 3.43 -9.82 -1.38
C ARG A 8 2.67 -10.80 -2.27
N ASN A 9 1.49 -11.26 -1.83
CA ASN A 9 0.68 -12.22 -2.56
C ASN A 9 -0.81 -11.95 -2.29
N PRO A 10 -1.51 -11.25 -3.20
CA PRO A 10 -2.94 -10.98 -3.06
C PRO A 10 -3.79 -12.26 -3.07
N SER A 11 -3.31 -13.34 -3.70
CA SER A 11 -3.99 -14.64 -3.76
C SER A 11 -3.77 -15.52 -2.53
N SER A 12 -2.91 -15.12 -1.58
CA SER A 12 -2.76 -15.85 -0.31
C SER A 12 -4.08 -15.84 0.45
N TRP A 13 -4.40 -16.92 1.19
CA TRP A 13 -5.69 -17.05 1.87
C TRP A 13 -6.05 -15.82 2.72
N ALA A 14 -5.07 -15.30 3.47
CA ALA A 14 -5.28 -14.17 4.36
C ALA A 14 -5.47 -12.84 3.61
N SER A 15 -4.76 -12.60 2.50
CA SER A 15 -4.97 -11.41 1.65
C SER A 15 -6.26 -11.51 0.85
N ALA A 16 -6.53 -12.64 0.22
CA ALA A 16 -7.74 -12.87 -0.58
C ALA A 16 -9.01 -12.78 0.29
N ASN A 17 -8.97 -13.24 1.54
CA ASN A 17 -10.10 -13.09 2.46
C ASN A 17 -10.32 -11.62 2.86
N LEU A 18 -9.24 -10.88 3.11
CA LEU A 18 -9.32 -9.46 3.45
C LEU A 18 -9.86 -8.62 2.28
N ILE A 19 -9.37 -8.88 1.06
CA ILE A 19 -9.84 -8.22 -0.16
C ILE A 19 -11.34 -8.47 -0.34
N ARG A 20 -11.78 -9.73 -0.27
CA ARG A 20 -13.20 -10.10 -0.38
C ARG A 20 -14.07 -9.44 0.70
N ALA A 21 -13.58 -9.32 1.93
CA ALA A 21 -14.32 -8.67 3.01
C ALA A 21 -14.53 -7.17 2.72
N PHE A 22 -13.52 -6.46 2.23
CA PHE A 22 -13.68 -5.05 1.83
C PHE A 22 -14.59 -4.90 0.62
N GLU A 23 -14.46 -5.77 -0.38
CA GLU A 23 -15.34 -5.76 -1.56
C GLU A 23 -16.80 -6.01 -1.19
N ALA A 24 -17.07 -6.93 -0.26
CA ALA A 24 -18.41 -7.20 0.26
C ALA A 24 -19.04 -5.98 1.00
N LEU A 25 -18.21 -5.05 1.46
CA LEU A 25 -18.63 -3.76 2.05
C LEU A 25 -18.71 -2.64 0.99
N ASN A 26 -18.73 -2.98 -0.31
CA ASN A 26 -18.74 -2.03 -1.43
C ASN A 26 -17.55 -1.06 -1.41
N HIS A 27 -16.37 -1.55 -1.01
CA HIS A 27 -15.12 -0.80 -1.14
C HIS A 27 -14.30 -1.31 -2.32
N ARG A 28 -13.60 -0.41 -3.00
CA ARG A 28 -12.65 -0.77 -4.04
C ARG A 28 -11.30 -1.05 -3.39
N VAL A 29 -10.70 -2.19 -3.68
CA VAL A 29 -9.41 -2.59 -3.12
C VAL A 29 -8.32 -2.50 -4.18
N VAL A 30 -7.17 -1.96 -3.79
CA VAL A 30 -5.96 -1.88 -4.62
C VAL A 30 -4.87 -2.69 -3.93
N PRO A 31 -4.66 -3.96 -4.30
CA PRO A 31 -3.54 -4.73 -3.80
C PRO A 31 -2.24 -4.31 -4.49
N PHE A 32 -1.16 -4.12 -3.74
CA PHE A 32 0.18 -3.82 -4.27
C PHE A 32 1.27 -4.19 -3.27
N GLY A 33 2.52 -4.27 -3.67
CA GLY A 33 3.68 -4.46 -2.80
C GLY A 33 4.43 -3.17 -2.50
N PHE A 34 5.28 -3.17 -1.47
CA PHE A 34 6.20 -2.05 -1.22
C PHE A 34 7.13 -1.76 -2.41
N SER A 35 7.48 -2.78 -3.19
CA SER A 35 8.29 -2.64 -4.41
C SER A 35 7.58 -1.91 -5.54
N ASP A 36 6.25 -1.84 -5.48
CA ASP A 36 5.44 -1.20 -6.53
C ASP A 36 5.26 0.30 -6.25
N ILE A 37 5.71 0.78 -5.09
CA ILE A 37 5.60 2.17 -4.69
C ILE A 37 6.78 2.95 -5.28
N VAL A 38 6.45 3.97 -6.06
CA VAL A 38 7.43 4.91 -6.62
C VAL A 38 7.26 6.26 -5.92
N ALA A 39 8.32 6.71 -5.25
CA ALA A 39 8.36 8.02 -4.61
C ALA A 39 8.94 9.07 -5.58
N HIS A 40 8.16 10.09 -5.89
CA HIS A 40 8.62 11.28 -6.60
C HIS A 40 9.04 12.33 -5.58
N VAL A 41 10.35 12.52 -5.44
CA VAL A 41 10.95 13.50 -4.53
C VAL A 41 11.23 14.77 -5.30
N GLY A 42 10.48 15.82 -5.00
CA GLY A 42 10.58 17.14 -5.64
C GLY A 42 9.99 18.20 -4.73
N ASN A 43 9.22 19.14 -5.28
CA ASN A 43 8.63 20.23 -4.48
C ASN A 43 7.58 19.75 -3.44
N ARG A 44 6.89 18.63 -3.73
CA ARG A 44 6.08 17.88 -2.75
C ARG A 44 6.36 16.40 -2.92
N LEU A 45 6.29 15.63 -1.84
CA LEU A 45 6.30 14.17 -1.94
C LEU A 45 5.04 13.69 -2.66
N ARG A 46 5.22 12.85 -3.67
CA ARG A 46 4.13 12.08 -4.28
C ARG A 46 4.50 10.62 -4.29
N LEU A 47 3.53 9.77 -4.01
CA LEU A 47 3.70 8.33 -4.02
C LEU A 47 2.78 7.75 -5.06
N PHE A 48 3.33 6.92 -5.95
CA PHE A 48 2.59 6.30 -7.03
C PHE A 48 2.61 4.79 -6.92
N VAL A 49 1.48 4.17 -7.23
CA VAL A 49 1.34 2.73 -7.43
C VAL A 49 0.57 2.52 -8.73
N HIS A 50 1.15 1.79 -9.68
CA HIS A 50 0.54 1.55 -11.00
C HIS A 50 0.01 2.84 -11.68
N GLY A 51 0.72 3.96 -11.52
CA GLY A 51 0.34 5.27 -12.06
C GLY A 51 -0.72 6.05 -11.28
N MET A 52 -1.24 5.51 -10.17
CA MET A 52 -2.18 6.18 -9.26
C MET A 52 -1.42 6.92 -8.15
N ASP A 53 -1.69 8.21 -7.94
CA ASP A 53 -1.19 8.95 -6.76
C ASP A 53 -1.92 8.44 -5.52
N ILE A 54 -1.23 7.65 -4.70
CA ILE A 54 -1.84 6.96 -3.56
C ILE A 54 -2.13 7.89 -2.38
N LEU A 55 -1.45 9.04 -2.30
CA LEU A 55 -1.69 10.03 -1.24
C LEU A 55 -3.02 10.75 -1.46
N GLU A 56 -3.38 11.01 -2.72
CA GLU A 56 -4.64 11.70 -3.06
C GLU A 56 -5.82 10.72 -3.25
N THR A 57 -5.54 9.47 -3.63
CA THR A 57 -6.59 8.53 -4.07
C THR A 57 -7.03 7.55 -2.97
N LEU A 58 -6.10 7.05 -2.15
CA LEU A 58 -6.42 6.04 -1.15
C LEU A 58 -7.02 6.68 0.09
N SER A 59 -8.11 6.11 0.60
CA SER A 59 -8.73 6.54 1.84
C SER A 59 -8.16 5.84 3.07
N ALA A 60 -7.52 4.68 2.88
CA ALA A 60 -6.88 3.89 3.92
C ALA A 60 -5.88 2.91 3.31
N ILE A 61 -4.89 2.48 4.10
CA ILE A 61 -3.94 1.42 3.75
C ILE A 61 -3.89 0.35 4.85
N VAL A 62 -3.86 -0.92 4.43
CA VAL A 62 -3.62 -2.07 5.31
C VAL A 62 -2.32 -2.75 4.88
N VAL A 63 -1.36 -2.89 5.80
CA VAL A 63 -0.03 -3.42 5.50
C VAL A 63 0.13 -4.88 5.94
N ARG A 64 0.45 -5.80 5.01
CA ARG A 64 0.61 -7.24 5.29
C ARG A 64 1.58 -8.01 4.36
N PRO A 65 2.62 -8.69 4.87
CA PRO A 65 3.52 -8.27 5.93
C PRO A 65 4.55 -7.26 5.41
N PHE A 66 5.21 -6.57 6.34
CA PHE A 66 6.41 -5.78 6.06
C PHE A 66 7.53 -6.67 5.46
N GLY A 67 7.63 -7.88 6.03
CA GLY A 67 8.51 -8.95 5.57
C GLY A 67 10.01 -8.67 5.80
N ARG A 68 10.88 -9.59 5.35
CA ARG A 68 12.33 -9.48 5.55
C ARG A 68 12.92 -8.38 4.65
N VAL A 69 13.65 -7.46 5.27
CA VAL A 69 14.29 -6.29 4.65
C VAL A 69 15.54 -5.90 5.44
N SER A 70 16.43 -5.12 4.84
CA SER A 70 17.51 -4.46 5.59
C SER A 70 16.94 -3.39 6.54
N LEU A 71 17.76 -2.92 7.48
CA LEU A 71 17.39 -1.81 8.37
C LEU A 71 17.03 -0.56 7.56
N ASP A 72 17.84 -0.18 6.58
CA ASP A 72 17.60 1.00 5.75
C ASP A 72 16.28 0.89 4.97
N GLN A 73 16.01 -0.29 4.39
CA GLN A 73 14.73 -0.56 3.73
C GLN A 73 13.56 -0.50 4.72
N ALA A 74 13.77 -0.92 5.96
CA ALA A 74 12.73 -0.86 6.98
C ALA A 74 12.41 0.58 7.37
N ILE A 75 13.43 1.39 7.64
CA ILE A 75 13.29 2.82 7.95
C ILE A 75 12.59 3.53 6.79
N PHE A 76 13.05 3.32 5.55
CA PHE A 76 12.44 3.94 4.38
C PHE A 76 10.96 3.60 4.23
N ARG A 77 10.58 2.33 4.45
CA ARG A 77 9.17 1.92 4.37
C ARG A 77 8.32 2.48 5.50
N VAL A 78 8.86 2.61 6.72
CA VAL A 78 8.15 3.26 7.83
C VAL A 78 7.97 4.74 7.54
N ASP A 79 9.01 5.42 7.07
CA ASP A 79 8.96 6.84 6.71
C ASP A 79 7.94 7.09 5.58
N LEU A 80 7.91 6.21 4.58
CA LEU A 80 6.91 6.25 3.51
C LEU A 80 5.48 6.07 4.04
N LEU A 81 5.26 5.16 4.98
CA LEU A 81 3.94 4.98 5.62
C LEU A 81 3.55 6.18 6.48
N TYR A 82 4.51 6.79 7.19
CA TYR A 82 4.29 8.00 7.95
C TYR A 82 3.84 9.16 7.05
N ALA A 83 4.44 9.27 5.86
CA ALA A 83 4.07 10.29 4.88
C ALA A 83 2.72 10.06 4.20
N ILE A 84 2.10 8.88 4.38
CA ILE A 84 0.75 8.57 3.87
C ILE A 84 -0.36 9.00 4.85
N GLN A 85 -0.03 9.24 6.13
CA GLN A 85 -1.00 9.67 7.15
C GLN A 85 -1.42 11.13 6.95
#